data_AF-A0A259IY01-F1
#
_entry.id   AF-A0A259IY01-F1
#
_cell.length_a   1.000
_cell.length_b   1.000
_cell.length_c   1.000
_cell.angle_alpha   90.00
_cell.angle_beta   90.00
_cell.angle_gamma   90.00
#
_symmetry.space_group_name_H-M   'P 1'
#
loop_
_entity.id
_entity.type
_entity.pdbx_description
1 polymer ?
#
loop_
_entity_poly.entity_id
_entity_poly.type
_entity_poly.pdbx_seq_one_letter_code
_entity_poly.pdbx_strand_id
1 'polypeptide(L)'
;MSSPSTTPSHRRLNAADYRTLVLSALGGALEFYDFIIFVFFVTVLGHLLFPPGIPDWLVQLQAFGIFAAGYLARPLGGIVLAHFGDTLGRK
;
A
#
# COMPACT_ATOMS: atom_id res chain seq x y z
N MET A 1 -36.83 -27.09 22.77
CA MET A 1 -35.67 -27.60 22.01
C MET A 1 -34.58 -26.54 22.07
N SER A 2 -33.57 -26.76 22.90
CA SER A 2 -32.42 -25.86 23.09
C SER A 2 -31.35 -26.21 22.06
N SER A 3 -30.97 -25.24 21.21
CA SER A 3 -29.90 -25.40 20.22
C SER A 3 -28.54 -25.55 20.91
N PRO A 4 -27.61 -26.38 20.38
CA PRO A 4 -26.28 -26.52 20.94
C PRO A 4 -25.45 -25.25 20.68
N SER A 5 -24.83 -24.72 21.72
CA SER A 5 -23.85 -23.65 21.66
C SER A 5 -22.52 -24.20 21.13
N THR A 6 -22.18 -23.90 19.88
CA THR A 6 -20.84 -24.15 19.34
C THR A 6 -19.84 -23.20 19.99
N THR A 7 -19.09 -23.69 20.98
CA THR A 7 -17.93 -22.98 21.52
C THR A 7 -16.88 -22.84 20.41
N PRO A 8 -16.41 -21.62 20.07
CA PRO A 8 -15.41 -21.45 19.04
C PRO A 8 -14.10 -22.14 19.45
N SER A 9 -13.64 -23.08 18.63
CA SER A 9 -12.34 -23.71 18.79
C SER A 9 -11.23 -22.71 18.44
N HIS A 10 -10.43 -22.33 19.42
CA HIS A 10 -9.25 -21.48 19.21
C HIS A 10 -8.18 -22.27 18.43
N ARG A 11 -8.24 -22.21 17.10
CA ARG A 11 -7.18 -22.75 16.24
C ARG A 11 -5.90 -21.92 16.45
N ARG A 12 -4.79 -22.60 16.77
CA ARG A 12 -3.46 -21.98 16.82
C ARG A 12 -2.97 -21.62 15.42
N LEU A 13 -2.33 -20.46 15.30
CA LEU A 13 -1.68 -20.02 14.06
C LEU A 13 -0.59 -21.02 13.67
N ASN A 14 -0.58 -21.45 12.41
CA ASN A 14 0.46 -22.31 11.87
C ASN A 14 1.49 -21.49 11.07
N ALA A 15 2.54 -22.16 10.56
CA ALA A 15 3.60 -21.48 9.81
C ALA A 15 3.10 -20.75 8.54
N ALA A 16 2.06 -21.26 7.88
CA ALA A 16 1.47 -20.61 6.72
C ALA A 16 0.70 -19.34 7.12
N ASP A 17 -0.03 -19.37 8.23
CA ASP A 17 -0.73 -18.20 8.78
C ASP A 17 0.27 -17.08 9.12
N TYR A 18 1.39 -17.43 9.77
CA TYR A 18 2.48 -16.49 10.04
C TYR A 18 3.12 -15.93 8.77
N ARG A 19 3.35 -16.76 7.76
CA ARG A 19 3.90 -16.32 6.48
C ARG A 19 2.98 -15.30 5.80
N THR A 20 1.68 -15.59 5.74
CA THR A 20 0.68 -14.66 5.19
C THR A 20 0.63 -13.36 5.98
N LEU A 21 0.63 -13.43 7.31
CA LEU A 21 0.64 -12.25 8.17
C LEU A 21 1.87 -11.37 7.91
N VAL A 22 3.06 -11.96 7.82
CA VAL A 22 4.30 -11.24 7.55
C VAL A 22 4.27 -10.60 6.16
N LEU A 23 3.79 -11.32 5.14
CA LEU A 23 3.67 -10.78 3.78
C LEU A 23 2.70 -9.58 3.73
N SER A 24 1.55 -9.68 4.40
CA SER A 24 0.59 -8.58 4.51
C SER A 24 1.17 -7.39 5.28
N ALA A 25 1.89 -7.65 6.37
CA ALA A 25 2.53 -6.61 7.18
C ALA A 25 3.65 -5.89 6.41
N LEU A 26 4.47 -6.63 5.66
CA LEU A 26 5.52 -6.06 4.81
C LEU A 26 4.92 -5.19 3.69
N GLY A 27 3.81 -5.64 3.07
CA GLY A 27 3.08 -4.83 2.10
C GLY A 27 2.62 -3.50 2.70
N GLY A 28 1.94 -3.54 3.85
CA GLY A 28 1.51 -2.32 4.55
C GLY A 28 2.68 -1.44 5.00
N ALA A 29 3.79 -2.03 5.43
CA ALA A 29 4.98 -1.28 5.82
C ALA A 29 5.63 -0.57 4.63
N LEU A 30 5.66 -1.20 3.45
CA LEU A 30 6.22 -0.63 2.23
C LEU A 30 5.37 0.55 1.73
N GLU A 31 4.06 0.42 1.80
CA GLU A 31 3.13 1.52 1.55
C GLU A 31 3.37 2.70 2.49
N PHE A 32 3.50 2.43 3.79
CA PHE A 32 3.75 3.45 4.81
C PHE A 32 5.11 4.14 4.64
N TYR A 33 6.13 3.38 4.27
CA TYR A 33 7.46 3.90 3.97
C TYR A 33 7.42 4.93 2.84
N ASP A 34 6.73 4.61 1.74
CA ASP A 34 6.56 5.52 0.61
C ASP A 34 5.83 6.82 1.00
N PHE A 35 4.77 6.72 1.82
CA PHE A 35 4.08 7.90 2.36
C PHE A 35 5.01 8.82 3.17
N ILE A 36 5.77 8.22 4.08
CA ILE A 36 6.68 8.96 4.97
C ILE A 36 7.77 9.65 4.17
N ILE A 37 8.40 8.94 3.23
CA ILE A 37 9.39 9.53 2.33
C ILE A 37 8.78 10.71 1.57
N PHE A 38 7.60 10.52 0.97
CA PHE A 38 6.98 11.60 0.21
C PHE A 38 6.75 12.87 1.05
N VAL A 39 6.23 12.74 2.28
CA VAL A 39 6.02 13.89 3.17
C VAL A 39 7.33 14.62 3.48
N PHE A 40 8.42 13.89 3.70
CA PHE A 40 9.73 14.51 3.94
C PHE A 40 10.30 15.23 2.72
N PHE A 41 10.01 14.72 1.52
CA PHE A 41 10.64 15.20 0.28
C PHE A 41 9.72 16.06 -0.61
N VAL A 42 8.45 16.26 -0.26
CA VAL A 42 7.47 16.97 -1.12
C VAL A 42 7.94 18.36 -1.54
N THR A 43 8.58 19.12 -0.64
CA THR A 43 9.12 20.45 -0.96
C THR A 43 10.32 20.38 -1.90
N VAL A 44 11.22 19.43 -1.68
CA VAL A 44 12.40 19.22 -2.54
C VAL A 44 11.97 18.78 -3.93
N LEU A 45 11.06 17.81 -4.02
CA LEU A 45 10.46 17.36 -5.27
C LEU A 45 9.71 18.49 -5.97
N GLY A 46 9.02 19.34 -5.21
CA GLY A 46 8.34 20.52 -5.72
C GLY A 46 9.29 21.44 -6.50
N HIS A 47 10.41 21.83 -5.89
CA HIS A 47 11.39 22.71 -6.55
C HIS A 47 12.15 22.04 -7.70
N LEU A 48 12.27 20.71 -7.70
CA LEU A 48 13.02 19.98 -8.72
C LEU A 48 12.16 19.65 -9.95
N LEU A 49 10.88 19.33 -9.74
CA LEU A 49 9.97 18.87 -10.80
C LEU A 49 9.21 20.03 -11.46
N PHE A 50 9.04 21.15 -10.77
CA PHE A 50 8.25 22.28 -11.28
C PHE A 50 9.11 23.52 -11.58
N PRO A 51 8.76 24.28 -12.64
CA PRO A 51 9.50 25.49 -13.01
C PRO A 51 9.54 26.56 -11.90
N PRO A 52 10.64 27.34 -11.82
CA PRO A 52 10.69 28.49 -10.94
C PRO A 52 9.68 29.57 -11.37
N GLY A 53 9.12 30.30 -10.39
CA GLY A 53 8.14 31.36 -10.62
C GLY A 53 6.68 30.96 -10.40
N ILE A 54 6.42 29.68 -10.09
CA ILE A 54 5.11 29.21 -9.63
C ILE A 54 4.96 29.47 -8.13
N PRO A 55 3.80 29.93 -7.63
CA PRO A 55 3.56 30.06 -6.20
C PRO A 55 3.76 28.73 -5.46
N ASP A 56 4.42 28.74 -4.30
CA ASP A 56 4.79 27.52 -3.55
C ASP A 56 3.58 26.63 -3.22
N TRP A 57 2.44 27.22 -2.89
CA TRP A 57 1.21 26.47 -2.59
C TRP A 57 0.73 25.66 -3.79
N LEU A 58 0.93 26.16 -5.01
CA LEU A 58 0.49 25.51 -6.24
C LEU A 58 1.45 24.38 -6.62
N VAL A 59 2.76 24.58 -6.46
CA VAL A 59 3.78 23.53 -6.59
C VAL A 59 3.48 22.38 -5.64
N GLN A 60 3.17 22.70 -4.38
CA GLN A 60 2.85 21.70 -3.38
C GLN A 60 1.54 20.96 -3.69
N LEU A 61 0.50 21.66 -4.14
CA LEU A 61 -0.75 21.04 -4.59
C LEU A 61 -0.52 20.07 -5.75
N GLN A 62 0.31 20.44 -6.72
CA GLN A 62 0.65 19.57 -7.86
C GLN A 62 1.46 18.34 -7.42
N ALA A 63 2.44 18.51 -6.54
CA ALA A 63 3.21 17.39 -5.98
C ALA A 63 2.31 16.41 -5.21
N PHE A 64 1.40 16.91 -4.37
CA PHE A 64 0.37 16.10 -3.72
C PHE A 64 -0.57 15.43 -4.71
N GLY A 65 -0.93 16.10 -5.82
CA GLY A 65 -1.75 15.54 -6.89
C GLY A 65 -1.08 14.36 -7.59
N ILE A 66 0.21 14.46 -7.92
CA ILE A 66 1.00 13.36 -8.49
C ILE A 66 1.05 12.20 -7.50
N PHE A 67 1.31 12.49 -6.23
CA PHE A 67 1.33 11.47 -5.18
C PHE A 67 -0.02 10.76 -5.04
N ALA A 68 -1.12 11.50 -5.01
CA ALA A 68 -2.47 10.95 -4.94
C ALA A 68 -2.79 10.08 -6.18
N ALA A 69 -2.41 10.52 -7.37
CA ALA A 69 -2.57 9.74 -8.59
C ALA A 69 -1.77 8.42 -8.53
N GLY A 70 -0.52 8.47 -8.07
CA GLY A 70 0.31 7.28 -7.84
C GLY A 70 -0.30 6.35 -6.78
N TYR A 71 -0.88 6.89 -5.71
CA TYR A 71 -1.57 6.11 -4.69
C TYR A 71 -2.81 5.40 -5.25
N LEU A 72 -3.62 6.09 -6.08
CA LEU A 72 -4.76 5.49 -6.77
C LEU A 72 -4.35 4.45 -7.82
N ALA A 73 -3.11 4.47 -8.31
CA ALA A 73 -2.57 3.42 -9.16
C ALA A 73 -2.21 2.14 -8.38
N ARG A 74 -2.07 2.18 -7.04
CA ARG A 74 -1.71 0.99 -6.23
C ARG A 74 -2.72 -0.16 -6.35
N PRO A 75 -4.05 0.04 -6.25
CA PRO A 75 -5.02 -1.02 -6.50
C PRO A 75 -4.89 -1.64 -7.89
N LEU A 76 -4.61 -0.82 -8.92
CA LEU A 76 -4.39 -1.31 -10.27
C LEU A 76 -3.13 -2.19 -10.34
N GLY A 77 -2.04 -1.75 -9.72
CA GLY A 77 -0.83 -2.55 -9.57
C GLY A 77 -1.07 -3.86 -8.84
N GLY A 78 -1.86 -3.84 -7.75
CA GLY A 78 -2.25 -5.03 -7.00
C GLY A 78 -3.05 -6.04 -7.83
N ILE A 79 -4.02 -5.58 -8.61
CA ILE A 79 -4.79 -6.42 -9.54
C ILE A 79 -3.87 -7.06 -10.58
N VAL A 80 -3.00 -6.25 -11.20
CA VAL A 80 -2.05 -6.72 -12.22
C VAL A 80 -1.08 -7.74 -11.62
N LEU A 81 -0.47 -7.45 -10.47
CA LEU A 81 0.47 -8.35 -9.81
C LEU A 81 -0.20 -9.63 -9.29
N ALA A 82 -1.45 -9.56 -8.80
CA ALA A 82 -2.23 -10.73 -8.43
C ALA A 82 -2.47 -11.63 -9.66
N HIS A 83 -2.84 -11.04 -10.80
CA HIS A 83 -3.03 -11.79 -12.05
C HIS A 83 -1.74 -12.49 -12.52
N PHE A 84 -0.60 -11.81 -12.46
CA PHE A 84 0.69 -12.43 -12.78
C PHE A 84 1.09 -13.50 -11.75
N GLY A 85 0.83 -13.26 -10.45
CA GLY A 85 1.09 -14.20 -9.37
C GLY A 85 0.31 -15.51 -9.50
N ASP A 86 -0.96 -15.44 -9.87
CA ASP A 86 -1.82 -16.60 -10.14
C ASP A 86 -1.33 -17.41 -11.35
N THR A 87 -0.71 -16.74 -12.33
CA THR A 87 -0.21 -17.36 -13.55
C THR A 87 1.17 -18.01 -13.36
N LEU A 88 2.06 -17.34 -12.62
CA LEU A 88 3.43 -17.81 -12.35
C LEU A 88 3.51 -18.86 -11.23
N GLY A 89 2.53 -18.91 -10.33
CA GLY A 89 2.49 -19.82 -9.17
C GLY A 89 2.05 -21.26 -9.47
N ARG A 90 1.77 -21.64 -10.72
CA ARG A 90 1.37 -23.02 -11.10
C ARG A 90 2.57 -23.98 -11.24
N LYS A 91 3.58 -23.85 -10.37
CA LYS A 91 4.70 -24.79 -10.24
C LYS A 91 5.04 -25.02 -8.77
#